data_AF-A0A4R3TWA6-F1
#
_entry.id   AF-A0A4R3TWA6-F1
#
_cell.length_a   1.000
_cell.length_b   1.000
_cell.length_c   1.000
_cell.angle_alpha   90.00
_cell.angle_beta   90.00
_cell.angle_gamma   90.00
#
_symmetry.space_group_name_H-M   'P 1'
#
loop_
_entity.id
_entity.type
_entity.pdbx_description
1 polymer ?
#
loop_
_entity_poly.entity_id
_entity_poly.type
_entity_poly.pdbx_seq_one_letter_code
_entity_poly.pdbx_strand_id
1 'polypeptide(L)' 'MMLDENLARIRAHRNNIHRYRRLLKTRLSELERHFVERRLAEEQSALDGLTAATFPVSFRASGAPANATGMAQ' A
#
# COMPACT_ATOMS: atom_id res chain seq x y z
N MET A 1 -5.34 -19.15 13.26
CA MET A 1 -5.15 -18.34 14.48
C MET A 1 -4.02 -17.29 14.35
N MET A 2 -2.75 -17.62 14.00
CA MET A 2 -1.73 -16.56 13.76
C MET A 2 -1.77 -15.97 12.34
N LEU A 3 -2.08 -16.79 11.33
CA LEU A 3 -2.17 -16.32 9.93
C LEU A 3 -3.34 -15.34 9.72
N ASP A 4 -4.48 -15.60 10.37
CA ASP A 4 -5.67 -14.74 10.30
C ASP A 4 -5.43 -13.38 10.95
N GLU A 5 -4.68 -13.34 12.06
CA GLU A 5 -4.28 -12.12 12.73
C GLU A 5 -3.31 -11.30 11.88
N ASN A 6 -2.31 -11.95 11.28
CA ASN A 6 -1.40 -11.28 10.34
C ASN A 6 -2.17 -10.74 9.12
N LEU A 7 -3.13 -11.49 8.60
CA LEU A 7 -3.97 -11.03 7.48
C LEU A 7 -4.86 -9.84 7.89
N ALA A 8 -5.43 -9.87 9.09
CA ALA A 8 -6.20 -8.76 9.63
C ALA A 8 -5.34 -7.49 9.78
N ARG A 9 -4.10 -7.63 10.27
CA ARG A 9 -3.12 -6.53 10.37
C ARG A 9 -2.72 -6.01 8.99
N ILE A 10 -2.42 -6.87 8.02
CA ILE A 10 -2.10 -6.47 6.64
C ILE A 10 -3.27 -5.67 6.03
N ARG A 11 -4.51 -6.12 6.24
CA ARG A 11 -5.72 -5.39 5.77
C ARG A 11 -5.86 -4.03 6.46
N ALA A 12 -5.62 -3.95 7.77
CA ALA A 12 -5.68 -2.71 8.53
C ALA A 12 -4.65 -1.69 8.02
N HIS A 13 -3.38 -2.10 7.88
CA HIS A 13 -2.31 -1.23 7.35
C HIS A 13 -2.62 -0.74 5.94
N ARG A 14 -3.12 -1.60 5.04
CA ARG A 14 -3.59 -1.19 3.70
C ARG A 14 -4.67 -0.12 3.78
N ASN A 15 -5.69 -0.32 4.62
CA ASN A 15 -6.78 0.65 4.78
C ASN A 15 -6.26 2.01 5.33
N ASN A 16 -5.34 1.97 6.30
CA ASN A 16 -4.70 3.16 6.85
C ASN A 16 -3.90 3.91 5.78
N ILE A 17 -3.10 3.20 4.98
CA ILE A 17 -2.33 3.76 3.86
C ILE A 17 -3.28 4.46 2.85
N HIS A 18 -4.37 3.79 2.47
CA HIS A 18 -5.36 4.39 1.56
C HIS A 18 -6.01 5.64 2.16
N ARG A 19 -6.34 5.61 3.45
CA ARG A 19 -6.91 6.75 4.17
C ARG A 19 -5.94 7.93 4.22
N TYR A 20 -4.68 7.70 4.59
CA TYR A 20 -3.65 8.74 4.65
C TYR A 20 -3.34 9.32 3.27
N ARG A 21 -3.27 8.50 2.21
CA ARG A 21 -3.14 8.99 0.83
C ARG A 21 -4.32 9.88 0.41
N ARG A 22 -5.53 9.56 0.85
CA ARG A 22 -6.72 10.41 0.59
C ARG A 22 -6.66 11.71 1.40
N LEU A 23 -6.20 11.65 2.65
CA LEU A 23 -6.02 12.81 3.52
C LEU A 23 -4.97 13.79 2.94
N LEU A 24 -3.88 13.29 2.36
CA LEU A 24 -2.87 14.14 1.70
C LEU A 24 -3.40 14.91 0.47
N LYS A 25 -4.55 14.49 -0.09
CA LYS A 25 -5.25 15.19 -1.18
C LYS A 25 -6.18 16.30 -0.68
N THR A 26 -6.44 16.39 0.61
CA THR A 26 -7.25 17.47 1.20
C THR A 26 -6.37 18.64 1.60
N ARG A 27 -6.98 19.75 2.03
CA ARG A 27 -6.25 20.88 2.59
C ARG A 27 -5.77 20.49 3.99
N LEU A 28 -4.45 20.41 4.16
CA LEU A 28 -3.75 20.16 5.41
C LEU A 28 -2.74 21.28 5.61
N SER A 29 -2.49 21.66 6.85
CA SER A 29 -1.32 22.47 7.20
C SER A 29 -0.03 21.69 6.92
N GLU A 30 1.09 22.40 6.83
CA GLU A 30 2.40 21.78 6.62
C GLU A 30 2.76 20.80 7.75
N LEU A 31 2.42 21.13 9.00
CA LEU A 31 2.62 20.27 10.16
C LEU A 31 1.78 18.97 10.05
N GLU A 32 0.50 19.10 9.72
CA GLU A 32 -0.38 17.95 9.53
C GLU A 32 0.09 17.09 8.36
N ARG A 33 0.52 17.71 7.25
CA ARG A 33 1.07 17.01 6.09
C ARG A 33 2.31 16.21 6.48
N HIS A 34 3.28 16.81 7.16
CA HIS A 34 4.48 16.12 7.64
C HIS A 34 4.15 14.98 8.60
N PHE A 35 3.19 15.19 9.51
CA PHE A 35 2.73 14.13 10.40
C PHE A 35 2.13 12.96 9.62
N VAL A 36 1.25 13.24 8.65
CA VAL A 36 0.59 12.21 7.82
C VAL A 36 1.60 11.49 6.94
N GLU A 37 2.58 12.18 6.36
CA GLU A 37 3.65 11.58 5.55
C GLU A 37 4.54 10.65 6.37
N ARG A 38 4.94 11.07 7.58
CA ARG A 38 5.68 10.20 8.51
C ARG A 38 4.88 8.96 8.87
N ARG A 39 3.61 9.14 9.27
CA ARG A 39 2.71 8.01 9.59
C ARG A 39 2.49 7.09 8.40
N LEU A 40 2.38 7.63 7.19
CA LEU A 40 2.25 6.85 5.96
C LEU A 40 3.49 5.97 5.72
N ALA A 41 4.69 6.51 5.92
CA ALA A 41 5.94 5.75 5.80
C ALA A 41 6.04 4.63 6.84
N GLU A 42 5.66 4.90 8.09
CA GLU A 42 5.61 3.91 9.16
C GLU A 42 4.65 2.76 8.85
N GLU A 43 3.43 3.07 8.38
CA GLU A 43 2.45 2.05 8.01
C GLU A 43 2.93 1.21 6.81
N GLN A 44 3.60 1.82 5.83
CA GLN A 44 4.17 1.10 4.69
C GLN A 44 5.29 0.15 5.14
N SER A 45 6.20 0.61 6.00
CA SER A 45 7.26 -0.24 6.55
C SER A 45 6.72 -1.38 7.40
N ALA A 46 5.67 -1.15 8.19
CA ALA A 46 5.02 -2.18 9.00
C ALA A 46 4.32 -3.22 8.11
N LEU A 47 3.64 -2.76 7.05
CA LEU A 47 3.04 -3.64 6.06
C LEU A 47 4.11 -4.49 5.38
N ASP A 48 5.19 -3.88 4.87
CA ASP A 48 6.26 -4.58 4.16
C ASP A 48 6.89 -5.67 5.05
N GLY A 49 7.16 -5.37 6.32
CA GLY A 49 7.65 -6.35 7.29
C GLY A 49 6.66 -7.49 7.55
N LEU A 50 5.37 -7.19 7.70
CA LEU A 50 4.33 -8.21 7.87
C LEU A 50 4.16 -9.08 6.63
N THR A 51 4.20 -8.49 5.42
CA THR A 51 4.15 -9.27 4.17
C THR A 51 5.39 -10.13 4.00
N ALA A 52 6.59 -9.63 4.31
CA ALA A 52 7.81 -10.42 4.25
C ALA A 52 7.77 -11.62 5.22
N ALA A 53 7.23 -11.41 6.43
CA ALA A 53 7.08 -12.47 7.42
C ALA A 53 5.96 -13.47 7.11
N THR A 54 4.85 -13.00 6.50
CA THR A 54 3.65 -13.82 6.24
C THR A 54 3.69 -14.51 4.87
N PHE A 55 4.30 -13.86 3.88
CA PHE A 55 4.41 -14.34 2.51
C PHE A 55 5.86 -14.18 2.03
N PRO A 56 6.72 -15.19 2.21
CA PRO A 56 8.10 -15.16 1.70
C PRO A 56 8.19 -15.13 0.16
N VAL A 57 7.06 -15.19 -0.54
CA VAL A 57 6.98 -15.03 -1.99
C VAL A 57 6.70 -13.57 -2.33
N SER A 58 7.72 -12.88 -2.86
CA SER A 58 7.55 -11.61 -3.54
C SER A 58 6.59 -11.80 -4.72
N PHE A 59 5.31 -11.47 -4.55
CA PHE A 59 4.41 -11.33 -5.69
C PHE A 59 4.83 -10.04 -6.42
N ARG A 60 5.86 -10.13 -7.26
CA ARG A 60 6.01 -9.18 -8.37
C ARG A 60 4.78 -9.40 -9.22
N ALA A 61 3.76 -8.57 -9.00
CA ALA A 61 2.71 -8.39 -9.98
C ALA A 61 3.41 -7.89 -11.24
N SER A 62 3.76 -8.82 -12.12
CA SER A 62 4.31 -8.53 -13.43
C SER A 62 3.27 -7.69 -14.16
N GLY A 63 3.45 -6.37 -14.13
CA GLY A 63 2.84 -5.47 -15.06
C GLY A 63 3.38 -5.80 -16.44
N ALA A 64 2.72 -6.71 -17.15
CA ALA A 64 2.79 -6.76 -18.59
C ALA A 64 1.67 -5.85 -19.12
N PRO A 65 1.97 -4.70 -19.74
CA PRO A 65 0.96 -3.96 -20.48
C PRO A 65 0.65 -4.76 -21.75
N ALA A 66 -0.58 -5.25 -21.85
CA ALA A 66 -1.12 -5.75 -23.11
C ALA A 66 -1.41 -4.54 -24.02
N ASN A 67 -0.38 -4.03 -24.70
CA ASN A 67 -0.51 -3.10 -25.81
C ASN A 67 -0.09 -3.82 -27.10
N ALA A 68 -1.08 -4.15 -27.93
CA ALA A 68 -0.98 -4.18 -29.38
C ALA A 68 -2.42 -3.95 -29.89
N THR A 69 -2.88 -2.69 -29.90
CA THR A 69 -2.87 -1.81 -31.08
C THR A 69 -3.54 -2.50 -32.27
N GLY A 70 -4.77 -2.11 -32.56
CA GLY A 70 -5.38 -2.40 -33.85
C GLY A 70 -4.60 -1.71 -34.97
N MET A 71 -4.44 -2.41 -36.09
CA MET A 71 -4.32 -1.78 -37.40
C MET A 71 -5.12 -2.63 -38.39
N ALA A 72 -6.05 -1.95 -39.02
CA ALA A 72 -6.73 -2.37 -40.24
C ALA A 72 -5.70 -2.74 -41.31
N GLN A 73 -5.92 -3.84 -42.02
CA GLN A 73 -5.97 -3.89 -43.49
C GLN A 73 -6.93 -5.01 -43.91
#